data_AF-A0A5N8X0Q5-F1
#
_entry.id   AF-A0A5N8X0Q5-F1
#
_cell.length_a   1.000
_cell.length_b   1.000
_cell.length_c   1.000
_cell.angle_alpha   90.00
_cell.angle_beta   90.00
_cell.angle_gamma   90.00
#
_symmetry.space_group_name_H-M   'P 1'
#
loop_
_entity.id
_entity.type
_entity.pdbx_description
1 polymer ?
#
loop_
_entity_poly.entity_id
_entity_poly.type
_entity_poly.pdbx_seq_one_letter_code
_entity_poly.pdbx_strand_id
1 'polypeptide(L)'
;MNSPSPLLVVLGILWTAAAAAAVITSIVLSVRANRRQTASAAWTPFGPGFLATAIAAIAGYAVAVVATGHFSPTSAAFSILWPAMAAAALAYAAGTRTRSWPRWATVAFAAAGAVLYGSQSM
;
A
#
# COMPACT_ATOMS: atom_id res chain seq x y z
N MET A 1 2.84 29.25 3.54
CA MET A 1 2.71 28.02 2.72
C MET A 1 4.06 27.35 2.72
N ASN A 2 4.24 26.32 3.55
CA ASN A 2 5.51 25.60 3.61
C ASN A 2 5.58 24.69 2.38
N SER A 3 6.58 24.88 1.52
CA SER A 3 6.81 24.00 0.39
C SER A 3 7.01 22.56 0.88
N PRO A 4 6.42 21.55 0.23
CA PRO A 4 6.62 20.16 0.62
C PRO A 4 8.11 19.82 0.53
N SER A 5 8.61 19.12 1.55
CA SER A 5 10.00 18.67 1.60
C SER A 5 10.33 17.88 0.33
N PRO A 6 11.38 18.25 -0.42
CA PRO A 6 11.75 17.55 -1.65
C PRO A 6 12.08 16.08 -1.40
N LEU A 7 12.55 15.74 -0.20
CA LEU A 7 12.81 14.35 0.20
C LEU A 7 11.51 13.54 0.32
N LEU A 8 10.46 14.11 0.90
CA LEU A 8 9.16 13.43 1.01
C LEU A 8 8.51 13.23 -0.36
N VAL A 9 8.69 14.19 -1.27
CA VAL A 9 8.21 14.08 -2.65
C VAL A 9 8.92 12.93 -3.37
N VAL A 10 10.25 12.86 -3.30
CA VAL A 10 11.03 11.78 -3.93
C VAL A 10 10.64 10.41 -3.35
N LEU A 11 10.52 10.30 -2.02
CA LEU A 11 10.10 9.05 -1.36
C LEU A 11 8.68 8.66 -1.77
N GLY A 12 7.75 9.63 -1.87
CA GLY A 12 6.39 9.41 -2.36
C GLY A 12 6.37 8.87 -3.79
N ILE A 13 7.16 9.44 -4.69
CA ILE A 13 7.29 8.98 -6.08
C ILE A 13 7.83 7.55 -6.14
N LEU A 14 8.91 7.25 -5.41
CA LEU A 14 9.52 5.92 -5.37
C LEU A 14 8.55 4.87 -4.82
N TRP A 15 7.86 5.19 -3.72
CA TRP A 15 6.83 4.31 -3.14
C TRP A 15 5.69 4.07 -4.14
N THR A 16 5.24 5.13 -4.83
CA THR A 16 4.16 5.04 -5.83
C THR A 16 4.56 4.17 -7.02
N ALA A 17 5.80 4.30 -7.50
CA ALA A 17 6.33 3.46 -8.57
C ALA A 17 6.36 1.98 -8.16
N ALA A 18 6.78 1.69 -6.92
CA ALA A 18 6.75 0.33 -6.37
C ALA A 18 5.32 -0.21 -6.25
N ALA A 19 4.38 0.61 -5.76
CA ALA A 19 2.96 0.26 -5.68
C ALA A 19 2.36 -0.05 -7.05
N ALA A 20 2.63 0.79 -8.06
CA ALA A 20 2.17 0.58 -9.42
C ALA A 20 2.72 -0.72 -10.02
N ALA A 21 4.03 -0.98 -9.85
CA ALA A 21 4.65 -2.22 -10.31
C ALA A 21 4.04 -3.46 -9.64
N ALA A 22 3.75 -3.38 -8.33
CA ALA A 22 3.11 -4.44 -7.58
C ALA A 22 1.69 -4.72 -8.08
N VAL A 23 0.88 -3.68 -8.31
CA VAL A 23 -0.49 -3.80 -8.83
C VAL A 23 -0.49 -4.42 -10.24
N ILE A 24 0.33 -3.90 -11.15
CA ILE A 24 0.44 -4.43 -12.52
C ILE A 24 0.87 -5.90 -12.48
N THR A 25 1.89 -6.23 -11.68
CA THR A 25 2.37 -7.61 -11.54
C THR A 25 1.27 -8.53 -11.00
N SER A 26 0.53 -8.09 -9.99
CA SER A 26 -0.57 -8.87 -9.41
C SER A 26 -1.72 -9.09 -10.36
N ILE A 27 -2.09 -8.09 -11.17
CA ILE A 27 -3.10 -8.23 -12.22
C ILE A 27 -2.64 -9.27 -13.26
N VAL A 28 -1.41 -9.14 -13.78
CA VAL A 28 -0.86 -10.07 -14.78
C VAL A 28 -0.82 -11.49 -14.25
N LEU A 29 -0.36 -11.68 -13.01
CA LEU A 29 -0.31 -12.99 -12.36
C LEU A 29 -1.70 -13.55 -12.08
N SER A 30 -2.65 -12.72 -11.65
CA SER A 30 -4.05 -13.11 -11.43
C SER A 30 -4.70 -13.57 -12.73
N VAL A 31 -4.54 -12.82 -13.83
CA VAL A 31 -5.03 -13.22 -15.16
C VAL A 31 -4.40 -14.54 -15.61
N ARG A 32 -3.10 -14.72 -15.37
CA ARG A 32 -2.39 -15.97 -15.70
C ARG A 32 -2.89 -17.15 -14.87
N ALA A 33 -3.14 -16.94 -13.58
CA ALA A 33 -3.66 -17.98 -12.67
C ALA A 33 -5.09 -18.40 -13.04
N ASN A 34 -5.96 -17.42 -13.34
CA ASN A 34 -7.33 -17.67 -13.81
C ASN A 34 -7.37 -18.49 -15.11
N ARG A 35 -6.43 -18.25 -16.03
CA ARG A 35 -6.34 -19.02 -17.28
C ARG A 35 -5.84 -20.46 -17.08
N ARG A 36 -5.13 -20.74 -15.99
CA ARG A 36 -4.41 -22.01 -15.84
C ARG A 36 -5.12 -23.01 -14.94
N GLN A 37 -5.66 -22.64 -13.78
CA GLN A 37 -5.99 -23.67 -12.78
C GLN A 37 -7.27 -23.50 -11.95
N THR A 38 -7.72 -22.33 -11.49
CA THR A 38 -9.00 -22.20 -10.74
C THR A 38 -9.24 -20.74 -10.36
N ALA A 39 -10.51 -20.28 -10.39
CA ALA A 39 -10.90 -18.90 -10.02
C ALA A 39 -10.53 -18.51 -8.57
N SER A 40 -10.31 -19.48 -7.69
CA SER A 40 -9.90 -19.29 -6.28
C SER A 40 -8.46 -18.78 -6.11
N ALA A 41 -7.63 -18.78 -7.16
CA ALA A 41 -6.27 -18.25 -7.13
C ALA A 41 -6.18 -16.78 -7.58
N ALA A 42 -7.30 -16.15 -7.94
CA ALA A 42 -7.31 -14.76 -8.38
C ALA A 42 -6.94 -13.80 -7.25
N TRP A 43 -6.13 -12.78 -7.57
CA TRP A 43 -5.79 -11.71 -6.64
C TRP A 43 -7.05 -10.93 -6.22
N THR A 44 -7.20 -10.71 -4.92
CA THR A 44 -8.21 -9.82 -4.35
C THR A 44 -7.56 -8.72 -3.52
N PRO A 45 -7.92 -7.43 -3.72
CA PRO A 45 -7.35 -6.33 -2.95
C PRO A 45 -7.74 -6.39 -1.47
N PHE A 46 -8.85 -7.08 -1.13
CA PHE A 46 -9.38 -7.25 0.22
C PHE A 46 -9.18 -8.68 0.76
N GLY A 47 -8.09 -9.34 0.38
CA GLY A 47 -7.78 -10.71 0.82
C GLY A 47 -7.46 -10.82 2.33
N PRO A 48 -7.14 -12.03 2.83
CA PRO A 48 -6.98 -12.30 4.27
C PRO A 48 -5.95 -11.43 5.00
N GLY A 49 -4.96 -10.87 4.28
CA GLY A 49 -3.95 -9.97 4.83
C GLY A 49 -4.38 -8.50 4.92
N PHE A 50 -5.54 -8.13 4.37
CA PHE A 50 -5.97 -6.74 4.23
C PHE A 50 -6.19 -6.05 5.58
N LEU A 51 -6.73 -6.73 6.58
CA LEU A 51 -6.94 -6.13 7.91
C LEU A 51 -5.61 -5.68 8.54
N ALA A 52 -4.56 -6.50 8.43
CA ALA A 52 -3.26 -6.16 8.96
C ALA A 52 -2.64 -4.96 8.24
N THR A 53 -2.76 -4.88 6.91
CA THR A 53 -2.25 -3.73 6.13
C THR A 53 -3.10 -2.48 6.32
N ALA A 54 -4.41 -2.61 6.51
CA ALA A 54 -5.31 -1.50 6.84
C ALA A 54 -5.00 -0.90 8.21
N ILE A 55 -4.82 -1.73 9.24
CA ILE A 55 -4.42 -1.28 10.59
C ILE A 55 -3.07 -0.54 10.53
N ALA A 56 -2.11 -1.08 9.77
CA ALA A 56 -0.81 -0.45 9.59
C ALA A 56 -0.91 0.88 8.86
N ALA A 57 -1.75 0.98 7.83
CA ALA A 57 -2.01 2.22 7.12
C ALA A 57 -2.71 3.25 8.02
N ILE A 58 -3.65 2.84 8.87
CA ILE A 58 -4.26 3.72 9.88
C ILE A 58 -3.19 4.26 10.83
N ALA A 59 -2.32 3.40 11.36
CA ALA A 59 -1.23 3.82 12.24
C ALA A 59 -0.27 4.80 11.53
N GLY A 60 0.08 4.53 10.28
CA GLY A 60 0.91 5.43 9.46
C GLY A 60 0.26 6.79 9.23
N TYR A 61 -1.03 6.82 8.88
CA TYR A 61 -1.77 8.07 8.73
C TYR A 61 -1.86 8.84 10.05
N ALA A 62 -2.11 8.16 11.18
CA ALA A 62 -2.15 8.78 12.49
C ALA A 62 -0.82 9.45 12.87
N VAL A 63 0.32 8.84 12.55
CA VAL A 63 1.64 9.45 12.74
C VAL A 63 1.77 10.74 11.91
N ALA A 64 1.31 10.73 10.66
CA ALA A 64 1.32 11.94 9.83
C ALA A 64 0.45 13.05 10.43
N VAL A 65 -0.78 12.73 10.87
CA VAL A 65 -1.69 13.68 11.53
C VAL A 65 -1.07 14.28 12.79
N VAL A 66 -0.41 13.48 13.63
CA VAL A 66 0.25 13.95 14.85
C VAL A 66 1.44 14.87 14.49
N ALA A 67 2.20 14.53 13.46
CA ALA A 67 3.36 15.32 13.03
C ALA A 67 2.97 16.66 12.39
N THR A 68 1.84 16.72 11.69
CA THR A 68 1.37 17.92 10.97
C THR A 68 0.30 18.72 11.71
N GLY A 69 -0.33 18.14 12.72
CA GLY A 69 -1.40 18.75 13.51
C GLY A 69 -2.74 18.89 12.77
N HIS A 70 -2.91 18.25 11.61
CA HIS A 70 -4.09 18.41 10.76
C HIS A 70 -4.75 17.06 10.47
N PHE A 71 -6.09 17.01 10.51
CA PHE A 71 -6.88 15.82 10.20
C PHE A 71 -7.94 16.16 9.15
N SER A 72 -8.04 15.31 8.12
CA SER A 72 -9.07 15.43 7.09
C SER A 72 -9.67 14.05 6.79
N PRO A 73 -10.98 13.82 7.03
CA PRO A 73 -11.63 12.54 6.79
C PRO A 73 -11.46 12.03 5.35
N THR A 74 -11.57 12.94 4.37
CA THR A 74 -11.42 12.61 2.95
C THR A 74 -9.99 12.19 2.63
N SER A 75 -9.00 12.89 3.18
CA SER A 75 -7.59 12.52 3.02
C SER A 75 -7.26 11.20 3.71
N ALA A 76 -7.88 10.92 4.86
CA ALA A 76 -7.70 9.70 5.62
C ALA A 76 -8.18 8.49 4.83
N ALA A 77 -9.39 8.57 4.24
CA ALA A 77 -9.95 7.49 3.44
C ALA A 77 -8.99 7.07 2.31
N PHE A 78 -8.47 8.03 1.54
CA PHE A 78 -7.54 7.74 0.45
C PHE A 78 -6.17 7.27 0.97
N SER A 79 -5.59 7.99 1.93
CA SER A 79 -4.25 7.71 2.48
C SER A 79 -4.18 6.40 3.25
N ILE A 80 -5.31 5.84 3.68
CA ILE A 80 -5.38 4.54 4.34
C ILE A 80 -5.69 3.44 3.31
N LEU A 81 -6.73 3.64 2.50
CA LEU A 81 -7.22 2.61 1.59
C LEU A 81 -6.21 2.28 0.48
N TRP A 82 -5.63 3.31 -0.14
CA TRP A 82 -4.71 3.10 -1.26
C TRP A 82 -3.43 2.34 -0.84
N PRO A 83 -2.72 2.72 0.24
CA PRO A 83 -1.58 1.95 0.72
C PRO A 83 -1.92 0.53 1.18
N ALA A 84 -3.08 0.33 1.80
CA ALA A 84 -3.52 -1.01 2.19
C ALA A 84 -3.75 -1.92 0.97
N MET A 85 -4.37 -1.40 -0.10
CA MET A 85 -4.58 -2.13 -1.36
C MET A 85 -3.25 -2.38 -2.09
N ALA A 86 -2.35 -1.40 -2.15
CA ALA A 86 -1.03 -1.55 -2.75
C ALA A 86 -0.19 -2.61 -2.02
N ALA A 87 -0.28 -2.66 -0.69
CA ALA A 87 0.38 -3.70 0.11
C ALA A 87 -0.22 -5.09 -0.13
N ALA A 88 -1.54 -5.21 -0.33
CA ALA A 88 -2.17 -6.47 -0.71
C ALA A 88 -1.73 -6.94 -2.10
N ALA A 89 -1.58 -6.01 -3.05
CA ALA A 89 -0.99 -6.29 -4.35
C ALA A 89 0.46 -6.77 -4.21
N LEU A 90 1.27 -6.08 -3.40
CA LEU A 90 2.66 -6.47 -3.16
C LEU A 90 2.77 -7.86 -2.54
N ALA A 91 1.92 -8.17 -1.55
CA ALA A 91 1.88 -9.48 -0.91
C ALA A 91 1.61 -10.61 -1.90
N TYR A 92 0.67 -10.41 -2.82
CA TYR A 92 0.34 -11.39 -3.85
C TYR A 92 1.45 -11.55 -4.89
N ALA A 93 1.99 -10.42 -5.39
CA ALA A 93 3.11 -10.44 -6.35
C ALA A 93 4.39 -11.06 -5.75
N ALA A 94 4.68 -10.77 -4.48
CA ALA A 94 5.87 -11.29 -3.81
C ALA A 94 5.69 -12.73 -3.36
N GLY A 95 4.53 -13.12 -2.82
CA GLY A 95 4.25 -14.48 -2.36
C GLY A 95 4.24 -15.52 -3.48
N THR A 96 3.92 -15.11 -4.71
CA THR A 96 4.01 -15.98 -5.90
C THR A 96 5.43 -16.13 -6.45
N ARG A 97 6.34 -15.19 -6.16
CA ARG A 97 7.73 -15.21 -6.66
C ARG A 97 8.77 -15.62 -5.63
N THR A 98 8.52 -15.38 -4.35
CA THR A 98 9.50 -15.55 -3.28
C THR A 98 8.89 -16.35 -2.13
N ARG A 99 9.45 -17.53 -1.87
CA ARG A 99 8.97 -18.47 -0.85
C ARG A 99 9.15 -17.96 0.59
N SER A 100 9.97 -16.91 0.79
CA SER A 100 10.36 -16.36 2.09
C SER A 100 9.93 -14.90 2.32
N TRP A 101 8.96 -14.38 1.56
CA TRP A 101 8.53 -12.98 1.73
C TRP A 101 8.05 -12.71 3.17
N PRO A 102 8.67 -11.78 3.91
CA PRO A 102 8.28 -11.52 5.29
C PRO A 102 6.91 -10.86 5.36
N ARG A 103 6.01 -11.38 6.21
CA ARG A 103 4.69 -10.78 6.44
C ARG A 103 4.75 -9.34 6.96
N TRP A 104 5.82 -8.99 7.69
CA TRP A 104 6.00 -7.64 8.20
C TRP A 104 6.33 -6.63 7.09
N ALA A 105 6.90 -7.07 5.95
CA ALA A 105 7.30 -6.17 4.87
C ALA A 105 6.08 -5.52 4.19
N THR A 106 4.98 -6.25 4.03
CA THR A 106 3.73 -5.70 3.48
C THR A 106 3.04 -4.74 4.45
N VAL A 107 3.10 -5.04 5.75
CA VAL A 107 2.61 -4.18 6.82
C VAL A 107 3.39 -2.86 6.85
N ALA A 108 4.72 -2.94 6.83
CA ALA A 108 5.59 -1.76 6.79
C ALA A 108 5.37 -0.93 5.52
N PHE A 109 5.19 -1.58 4.37
CA PHE A 109 4.90 -0.90 3.11
C PHE A 109 3.59 -0.11 3.15
N ALA A 110 2.53 -0.68 3.74
CA ALA A 110 1.25 0.01 3.93
C ALA A 110 1.38 1.22 4.85
N ALA A 111 2.05 1.05 6.00
CA ALA A 111 2.29 2.14 6.94
C ALA A 111 3.09 3.29 6.31
N ALA A 112 4.19 2.96 5.60
CA ALA A 112 5.02 3.96 4.94
C ALA A 112 4.24 4.76 3.88
N GLY A 113 3.43 4.08 3.06
CA GLY A 113 2.57 4.73 2.09
C GLY A 113 1.58 5.69 2.76
N ALA A 114 0.95 5.26 3.85
CA ALA A 114 -0.02 6.09 4.56
C ALA A 114 0.59 7.30 5.25
N VAL A 115 1.81 7.18 5.78
CA VAL A 115 2.58 8.33 6.28
C VAL A 115 2.87 9.32 5.15
N LEU A 116 3.38 8.81 4.02
CA LEU A 116 3.77 9.65 2.88
C LEU A 116 2.56 10.40 2.30
N TYR A 117 1.46 9.70 2.00
CA TYR A 117 0.24 10.33 1.49
C TYR A 117 -0.45 11.21 2.54
N GLY A 118 -0.46 10.79 3.81
CA GLY A 118 -0.98 11.61 4.91
C GLY A 118 -0.22 12.91 5.09
N SER A 119 1.10 12.91 4.84
CA SER A 119 1.94 14.11 4.91
C SER A 119 1.84 15.05 3.71
N GLN A 120 1.33 14.56 2.56
CA GLN A 120 1.25 15.32 1.30
C GLN A 120 -0.16 15.82 0.96
N SER A 121 -1.20 15.21 1.53
CA SER A 121 -2.61 15.56 1.29
C SER A 121 -3.09 16.74 2.15
N MET A 122 -2.15 17.48 2.72
CA MET A 122 -2.35 18.58 3.67
C MET A 122 -1.68 19.86 3.19
#